data_AF-A0AAN1IGD9-F1
#
_entry.id   AF-A0AAN1IGD9-F1
#
_cell.length_a   1.000
_cell.length_b   1.000
_cell.length_c   1.000
_cell.angle_alpha   90.00
_cell.angle_beta   90.00
_cell.angle_gamma   90.00
#
_symmetry.space_group_name_H-M   'P 1'
#
loop_
_entity.id
_entity.type
_entity.pdbx_description
1 polymer ?
#
loop_
_entity_poly.entity_id
_entity_poly.type
_entity_poly.pdbx_seq_one_letter_code
_entity_poly.pdbx_strand_id
1 'polypeptide(L)'
;MSSEKPFWEGKTCKEMADLHVKVTFKEGTVATGVTTADGDIKRVFPLSSGSGNDKFIPRDYIESIELVDESISVPDDPEYERIDDIHDVCTGDIFVATNGNRFSVVAVDDDDETDCTLAVMVQAEIPDFHDWMFNSNFAYALRRKPKLPNHDGLWWDKDNALWSVAISGLDNSKLVALLIGDPESPVTGSVWSGLNSKHVTSQAPFRPAKAVEA
;
A
#
# COMPACT_ATOMS: atom_id res chain seq x y z
N MET A 1 6.05 -31.36 21.93
CA MET A 1 5.73 -30.28 20.98
C MET A 1 5.54 -30.94 19.64
N SER A 2 4.31 -31.05 19.15
CA SER A 2 4.06 -31.61 17.82
C SER A 2 4.67 -30.64 16.82
N SER A 3 5.76 -31.03 16.16
CA SER A 3 6.31 -30.27 15.04
C SER A 3 5.36 -30.50 13.88
N GLU A 4 4.31 -29.69 13.78
CA GLU A 4 3.48 -29.69 12.58
C GLU A 4 4.41 -29.42 11.40
N LYS A 5 4.36 -30.33 10.44
CA LYS A 5 5.14 -30.19 9.22
C LYS A 5 4.65 -28.96 8.49
N PRO A 6 5.54 -28.15 7.91
CA PRO A 6 5.11 -27.01 7.12
C PRO A 6 4.24 -27.49 5.94
N PHE A 7 3.23 -26.71 5.56
CA PHE A 7 2.22 -27.10 4.58
C PHE A 7 2.79 -27.45 3.19
N TRP A 8 3.99 -26.96 2.89
CA TRP A 8 4.71 -27.20 1.64
C TRP A 8 5.55 -28.49 1.65
N GLU A 9 5.76 -29.12 2.82
CA GLU A 9 6.60 -30.31 2.92
C GLU A 9 6.02 -31.47 2.11
N GLY A 10 6.76 -31.92 1.10
CA GLY A 10 6.37 -33.04 0.24
C GLY A 10 5.54 -32.65 -0.99
N LYS A 11 5.18 -31.36 -1.13
CA LYS A 11 4.53 -30.83 -2.34
C LYS A 11 5.55 -30.57 -3.45
N THR A 12 5.06 -30.55 -4.69
CA THR A 12 5.75 -30.04 -5.88
C THR A 12 5.56 -28.53 -6.02
N CYS A 13 6.40 -27.86 -6.81
CA CYS A 13 6.24 -26.44 -7.10
C CYS A 13 4.88 -26.12 -7.74
N LYS A 14 4.36 -27.02 -8.57
CA LYS A 14 3.04 -26.90 -9.19
C LYS A 14 1.89 -27.02 -8.18
N GLU A 15 2.01 -27.88 -7.18
CA GLU A 15 1.03 -27.99 -6.09
C GLU A 15 1.10 -26.81 -5.12
N MET A 16 2.13 -25.97 -5.24
CA MET A 16 2.25 -24.71 -4.53
C MET A 16 1.61 -23.55 -5.27
N ALA A 17 1.12 -23.73 -6.50
CA ALA A 17 0.49 -22.66 -7.29
C ALA A 17 -0.83 -22.18 -6.70
N ASP A 18 -1.19 -20.93 -6.99
CA ASP A 18 -2.44 -20.27 -6.59
C ASP A 18 -2.66 -20.20 -5.06
N LEU A 19 -1.57 -20.31 -4.28
CA LEU A 19 -1.59 -20.17 -2.83
C LEU A 19 -1.19 -18.76 -2.45
N HIS A 20 -2.01 -18.11 -1.62
CA HIS A 20 -1.64 -16.87 -0.99
C HIS A 20 -0.68 -17.15 0.17
N VAL A 21 0.56 -16.71 0.05
CA VAL A 21 1.61 -16.99 1.03
C VAL A 21 2.27 -15.70 1.50
N LYS A 22 2.69 -15.71 2.76
CA LYS A 22 3.62 -14.75 3.34
C LYS A 22 4.97 -15.44 3.50
N VAL A 23 6.00 -14.81 2.95
CA VAL A 23 7.38 -15.28 2.98
C VAL A 23 8.19 -14.33 3.82
N THR A 24 8.91 -14.85 4.81
CA THR A 24 9.89 -14.09 5.59
C THR A 24 11.27 -14.50 5.13
N PHE A 25 12.09 -13.54 4.72
CA PHE A 25 13.50 -13.74 4.37
C PHE A 25 14.38 -13.60 5.60
N LYS A 26 15.53 -14.27 5.59
CA LYS A 26 16.50 -14.23 6.72
C LYS A 26 17.03 -12.84 7.05
N GLU A 27 17.06 -11.96 6.06
CA GLU A 27 17.42 -10.55 6.22
C GLU A 27 16.32 -9.69 6.85
N GLY A 28 15.13 -10.25 7.09
CA GLY A 28 13.99 -9.58 7.72
C GLY A 28 12.96 -9.02 6.74
N THR A 29 13.27 -8.96 5.44
CA THR A 29 12.30 -8.63 4.38
C THR A 29 11.12 -9.61 4.44
N VAL A 30 9.90 -9.11 4.24
CA VAL A 30 8.68 -9.90 4.14
C VAL A 30 8.11 -9.68 2.76
N ALA A 31 7.65 -10.74 2.10
CA ALA A 31 6.91 -10.70 0.84
C ALA A 31 5.56 -11.40 1.01
N THR A 32 4.47 -10.82 0.51
CA THR A 32 3.14 -11.45 0.51
C THR A 32 2.60 -11.51 -0.92
N GLY A 33 2.04 -12.65 -1.32
CA GLY A 33 1.42 -12.74 -2.63
C GLY A 33 0.90 -14.13 -2.99
N VAL A 34 0.20 -14.18 -4.10
CA VAL A 34 -0.29 -15.40 -4.74
C VAL A 34 0.83 -16.01 -5.57
N THR A 35 1.11 -17.28 -5.31
CA THR A 35 2.13 -18.06 -6.02
C THR A 35 1.70 -18.39 -7.45
N THR A 36 2.68 -18.39 -8.34
CA THR A 36 2.58 -18.77 -9.76
C THR A 36 2.57 -20.29 -9.94
N ALA A 37 2.44 -20.74 -11.19
CA ALA A 37 2.55 -22.15 -11.55
C ALA A 37 3.86 -22.84 -11.12
N ASP A 38 4.92 -22.06 -10.87
CA ASP A 38 6.21 -22.54 -10.37
C ASP A 38 6.36 -22.42 -8.85
N GLY A 39 5.29 -22.05 -8.14
CA GLY A 39 5.29 -21.90 -6.69
C GLY A 39 5.98 -20.62 -6.18
N ASP A 40 6.32 -19.70 -7.09
CA ASP A 40 6.98 -18.42 -6.77
C ASP A 40 5.99 -17.25 -6.74
N ILE A 41 6.29 -16.20 -5.97
CA ILE A 41 5.56 -14.92 -6.09
C ILE A 41 6.21 -14.10 -7.23
N LYS A 42 5.39 -13.60 -8.17
CA LYS A 42 5.89 -12.72 -9.24
C LYS A 42 6.64 -11.52 -8.66
N ARG A 43 7.79 -11.19 -9.25
CA ARG A 43 8.65 -10.05 -8.87
C ARG A 43 9.22 -10.14 -7.45
N VAL A 44 9.22 -11.34 -6.87
CA VAL A 44 9.97 -11.70 -5.66
C VAL A 44 11.08 -12.68 -6.06
N PHE A 45 12.11 -12.83 -5.23
CA PHE A 45 13.14 -13.86 -5.42
C PHE A 45 12.48 -15.24 -5.49
N PRO A 46 13.04 -16.17 -6.29
CA PRO A 46 12.53 -17.53 -6.37
C PRO A 46 12.38 -18.14 -4.98
N LEU A 47 11.22 -18.72 -4.70
CA LEU A 47 10.93 -19.34 -3.42
C LEU A 47 11.53 -20.74 -3.35
N SER A 48 11.62 -21.42 -4.50
CA SER A 48 12.09 -22.80 -4.58
C SER A 48 13.43 -22.96 -5.31
N SER A 49 14.09 -24.08 -5.04
CA SER A 49 15.19 -24.59 -5.87
C SER A 49 14.70 -25.51 -7.00
N GLY A 50 13.44 -25.97 -6.96
CA GLY A 50 12.78 -26.74 -8.01
C GLY A 50 11.85 -25.87 -8.88
N SER A 51 11.29 -26.46 -9.94
CA SER A 51 10.29 -25.82 -10.80
C SER A 51 9.22 -26.81 -11.28
N GLY A 52 8.03 -26.34 -11.64
CA GLY A 52 6.94 -27.20 -12.13
C GLY A 52 6.68 -28.44 -11.27
N ASN A 53 6.93 -29.64 -11.81
CA ASN A 53 6.66 -30.90 -11.10
C ASN A 53 7.79 -31.34 -10.14
N ASP A 54 8.88 -30.58 -10.04
CA ASP A 54 9.93 -30.87 -9.06
C ASP A 54 9.41 -30.64 -7.64
N LYS A 55 10.03 -31.31 -6.67
CA LYS A 55 9.74 -31.10 -5.25
C LYS A 55 10.01 -29.64 -4.88
N PHE A 56 9.08 -29.02 -4.16
CA PHE A 56 9.29 -27.70 -3.61
C PHE A 56 10.33 -27.76 -2.49
N ILE A 57 11.43 -27.04 -2.68
CA ILE A 57 12.55 -26.96 -1.73
C ILE A 57 12.83 -25.47 -1.50
N PRO A 58 12.43 -24.91 -0.34
CA PRO A 58 12.69 -23.51 -0.03
C PRO A 58 14.17 -23.16 -0.20
N ARG A 59 14.44 -21.98 -0.76
CA ARG A 59 15.79 -21.44 -0.86
C ARG A 59 16.38 -21.17 0.52
N ASP A 60 17.70 -21.22 0.61
CA ASP A 60 18.46 -21.09 1.87
C ASP A 60 18.36 -19.70 2.51
N TYR A 61 18.00 -18.67 1.75
CA TYR A 61 17.72 -17.31 2.23
C TYR A 61 16.31 -17.11 2.78
N ILE A 62 15.43 -18.13 2.71
CA ILE A 62 14.08 -18.08 3.26
C ILE A 62 14.10 -18.53 4.71
N GLU A 63 13.46 -17.75 5.57
CA GLU A 63 13.25 -18.05 6.99
C GLU A 63 11.94 -18.80 7.20
N SER A 64 10.82 -18.29 6.66
CA SER A 64 9.51 -18.95 6.76
C SER A 64 8.65 -18.73 5.52
N ILE A 65 7.74 -19.67 5.27
CA ILE A 65 6.65 -19.56 4.30
C ILE A 65 5.38 -20.00 5.02
N GLU A 66 4.40 -19.10 5.07
CA GLU A 66 3.14 -19.26 5.80
C GLU A 66 1.97 -19.02 4.83
N LEU A 67 0.87 -19.76 5.00
CA LEU A 67 -0.36 -19.45 4.28
C LEU A 67 -0.98 -18.18 4.87
N VAL A 68 -1.41 -17.27 3.99
CA VAL A 68 -2.19 -16.10 4.40
C VAL A 68 -3.65 -16.49 4.50
N ASP A 69 -4.27 -16.19 5.64
CA ASP A 69 -5.71 -16.37 5.80
C ASP A 69 -6.45 -15.29 4.99
N GLU A 70 -7.04 -15.71 3.87
CA GLU A 70 -7.78 -14.82 2.96
C GLU A 70 -9.06 -14.23 3.58
N SER A 71 -9.51 -14.69 4.75
CA SER A 71 -10.57 -13.99 5.49
C SER A 71 -10.16 -12.58 5.94
N ILE A 72 -8.87 -12.26 5.84
CA ILE A 72 -8.27 -10.93 6.10
C ILE A 72 -8.04 -10.15 4.79
N SER A 73 -8.30 -10.73 3.62
CA SER A 73 -8.29 -9.96 2.37
C SER A 73 -9.49 -9.00 2.41
N VAL A 74 -9.21 -7.75 2.74
CA VAL A 74 -10.22 -6.69 2.79
C VAL A 74 -10.29 -6.07 1.39
N PRO A 75 -11.30 -6.40 0.55
CA PRO A 75 -11.68 -5.54 -0.56
C PRO A 75 -12.43 -4.29 -0.07
N ASP A 76 -12.96 -4.33 1.15
CA ASP A 76 -13.75 -3.25 1.77
C ASP A 76 -13.04 -2.63 2.98
N ASP A 77 -11.72 -2.37 2.90
CA ASP A 77 -11.10 -1.56 3.95
C ASP A 77 -11.71 -0.15 3.84
N PRO A 78 -12.49 0.31 4.83
CA PRO A 78 -13.13 1.62 4.75
C PRO A 78 -12.11 2.75 4.63
N GLU A 79 -10.84 2.53 4.99
CA GLU A 79 -9.75 3.49 4.81
C GLU A 79 -9.31 3.66 3.35
N TYR A 80 -9.72 2.80 2.42
CA TYR A 80 -9.34 2.87 1.01
C TYR A 80 -10.53 3.11 0.08
N GLU A 81 -10.29 3.81 -1.02
CA GLU A 81 -11.17 3.88 -2.17
C GLU A 81 -10.58 3.03 -3.30
N ARG A 82 -11.47 2.42 -4.08
CA ARG A 82 -11.13 1.59 -5.23
C ARG A 82 -11.09 2.45 -6.49
N ILE A 83 -10.04 2.29 -7.27
CA ILE A 83 -9.84 2.93 -8.56
C ILE A 83 -9.89 1.84 -9.63
N ASP A 84 -10.90 1.88 -10.49
CA ASP A 84 -11.11 0.88 -11.54
C ASP A 84 -10.56 1.29 -12.91
N ASP A 85 -10.20 2.58 -13.09
CA ASP A 85 -9.50 3.06 -14.28
C ASP A 85 -8.03 3.28 -13.98
N ILE A 86 -7.14 2.61 -14.72
CA ILE A 86 -5.70 2.76 -14.51
C ILE A 86 -5.23 4.20 -14.78
N HIS A 87 -5.94 4.97 -15.61
CA HIS A 87 -5.59 6.37 -15.90
C HIS A 87 -5.81 7.30 -14.69
N ASP A 88 -6.60 6.86 -13.70
CA ASP A 88 -6.80 7.59 -12.44
C ASP A 88 -5.77 7.22 -11.37
N VAL A 89 -4.86 6.27 -11.64
CA VAL A 89 -3.81 5.83 -10.71
C VAL A 89 -2.73 6.90 -10.59
N CYS A 90 -2.22 7.09 -9.37
CA CYS A 90 -1.18 8.05 -9.04
C CYS A 90 -0.11 7.42 -8.14
N THR A 91 1.05 8.07 -8.07
CA THR A 91 2.09 7.74 -7.08
C THR A 91 1.51 7.71 -5.66
N GLY A 92 1.84 6.67 -4.91
CA GLY A 92 1.34 6.41 -3.55
C GLY A 92 0.12 5.49 -3.48
N ASP A 93 -0.53 5.20 -4.61
CA ASP A 93 -1.58 4.18 -4.66
C ASP A 93 -1.00 2.77 -4.52
N ILE A 94 -1.87 1.82 -4.20
CA ILE A 94 -1.55 0.39 -4.23
C ILE A 94 -2.14 -0.17 -5.52
N PHE A 95 -1.29 -0.58 -6.46
CA PHE A 95 -1.69 -1.32 -7.64
C PHE A 95 -2.06 -2.75 -7.23
N VAL A 96 -3.23 -3.22 -7.65
CA VAL A 96 -3.64 -4.62 -7.50
C VAL A 96 -3.65 -5.29 -8.87
N ALA A 97 -2.82 -6.31 -9.02
CA ALA A 97 -2.70 -7.07 -10.24
C ALA A 97 -3.82 -8.10 -10.40
N THR A 98 -4.04 -8.56 -11.63
CA THR A 98 -5.06 -9.58 -11.97
C THR A 98 -4.85 -10.91 -11.25
N ASN A 99 -3.65 -11.19 -10.76
CA ASN A 99 -3.36 -12.34 -9.92
C ASN A 99 -3.53 -12.07 -8.40
N GLY A 100 -4.04 -10.90 -8.01
CA GLY A 100 -4.26 -10.51 -6.62
C GLY A 100 -3.07 -9.89 -5.90
N ASN A 101 -1.87 -9.90 -6.51
CA ASN A 101 -0.68 -9.31 -5.89
C ASN A 101 -0.80 -7.79 -5.81
N ARG A 102 -0.26 -7.22 -4.74
CA ARG A 102 -0.35 -5.79 -4.42
C ARG A 102 1.03 -5.17 -4.46
N PHE A 103 1.15 -4.00 -5.08
CA PHE A 103 2.42 -3.29 -5.20
C PHE A 103 2.24 -1.79 -5.00
N SER A 104 3.21 -1.15 -4.36
CA SER A 104 3.19 0.31 -4.17
C SER A 104 3.55 1.01 -5.48
N VAL A 105 2.73 1.96 -5.90
CA VAL A 105 2.99 2.77 -7.09
C VAL A 105 3.99 3.88 -6.76
N VAL A 106 5.11 3.92 -7.47
CA VAL A 106 6.17 4.92 -7.28
C VAL A 106 6.27 5.93 -8.43
N ALA A 107 5.84 5.56 -9.64
CA ALA A 107 5.68 6.49 -10.77
C ALA A 107 4.59 6.01 -11.74
N VAL A 108 4.09 6.93 -12.56
CA VAL A 108 3.11 6.67 -13.63
C VAL A 108 3.66 7.31 -14.90
N ASP A 109 3.57 6.60 -16.02
CA ASP A 109 4.05 7.05 -17.32
C ASP A 109 2.98 6.82 -18.39
N ASP A 110 2.50 7.93 -18.96
CA ASP A 110 1.44 8.00 -19.96
C ASP A 110 1.98 8.10 -21.39
N ASP A 111 3.25 7.74 -21.63
CA ASP A 111 3.91 7.90 -22.93
C ASP A 111 3.13 7.25 -24.10
N ASP A 112 2.35 8.11 -24.77
CA ASP A 112 1.50 7.84 -25.92
C ASP A 112 2.32 7.53 -27.20
N GLU A 113 3.66 7.61 -27.19
CA GLU A 113 4.49 7.43 -28.39
C GLU A 113 4.45 6.01 -28.98
N THR A 114 3.93 5.02 -28.25
CA THR A 114 3.85 3.61 -28.72
C THR A 114 2.45 3.01 -28.77
N ASP A 115 1.41 3.85 -28.68
CA ASP A 115 0.00 3.50 -28.92
C ASP A 115 -0.54 2.29 -28.10
N CYS A 116 0.15 1.88 -27.04
CA CYS A 116 -0.20 0.68 -26.28
C CYS A 116 0.34 0.77 -24.85
N THR A 117 -0.54 1.14 -23.93
CA THR A 117 -0.54 0.81 -22.49
C THR A 117 0.13 1.82 -21.54
N LEU A 118 -0.70 2.52 -20.74
CA LEU A 118 -0.28 3.21 -19.52
C LEU A 118 0.54 2.25 -18.64
N ALA A 119 1.71 2.70 -18.23
CA ALA A 119 2.62 1.93 -17.41
C ALA A 119 2.73 2.57 -16.02
N VAL A 120 2.73 1.72 -15.01
CA VAL A 120 2.89 2.14 -13.62
C VAL A 120 4.16 1.50 -13.09
N MET A 121 5.12 2.31 -12.64
CA MET A 121 6.30 1.78 -11.97
C MET A 121 5.89 1.39 -10.55
N VAL A 122 6.04 0.12 -10.23
CA VAL A 122 5.72 -0.41 -8.92
C VAL A 122 6.96 -0.86 -8.18
N GLN A 123 6.93 -0.71 -6.86
CA GLN A 123 7.93 -1.26 -5.97
C GLN A 123 7.47 -2.64 -5.50
N ALA A 124 8.30 -3.66 -5.73
CA ALA A 124 8.08 -4.98 -5.14
C ALA A 124 8.37 -4.95 -3.64
N GLU A 125 7.99 -5.99 -2.90
CA GLU A 125 8.29 -6.08 -1.46
C GLU A 125 9.80 -6.24 -1.18
N ILE A 126 10.62 -6.48 -2.21
CA ILE A 126 12.09 -6.43 -2.12
C ILE A 126 12.54 -4.96 -2.14
N PRO A 127 13.37 -4.52 -1.17
CA PRO A 127 13.96 -3.18 -1.19
C PRO A 127 14.66 -2.88 -2.52
N ASP A 128 14.49 -1.65 -3.01
CA ASP A 128 15.14 -1.11 -4.22
C ASP A 128 14.82 -1.83 -5.56
N PHE A 129 13.86 -2.76 -5.59
CA PHE A 129 13.39 -3.37 -6.83
C PHE A 129 12.17 -2.60 -7.39
N HIS A 130 12.34 -2.02 -8.58
CA HIS A 130 11.29 -1.31 -9.32
C HIS A 130 11.06 -1.95 -10.68
N ASP A 131 9.80 -1.97 -11.11
CA ASP A 131 9.43 -2.53 -12.41
C ASP A 131 8.20 -1.85 -12.99
N TRP A 132 8.17 -1.71 -14.32
CA TRP A 132 7.03 -1.16 -15.04
C TRP A 132 5.95 -2.20 -15.25
N MET A 133 4.73 -1.85 -14.86
CA MET A 133 3.56 -2.71 -15.02
C MET A 133 2.53 -2.08 -15.93
N PHE A 134 2.18 -2.82 -16.97
CA PHE A 134 1.24 -2.41 -18.00
C PHE A 134 -0.21 -2.66 -17.59
N ASN A 135 -1.14 -1.92 -18.22
CA ASN A 135 -2.59 -2.06 -18.06
C ASN A 135 -3.11 -3.51 -18.19
N SER A 136 -2.46 -4.37 -18.97
CA SER A 136 -2.83 -5.79 -19.12
C SER A 136 -2.75 -6.60 -17.83
N ASN A 137 -1.98 -6.13 -16.84
CA ASN A 137 -1.88 -6.74 -15.52
C ASN A 137 -2.77 -6.06 -14.48
N PHE A 138 -3.47 -4.97 -14.83
CA PHE A 138 -4.26 -4.18 -13.90
C PHE A 138 -5.63 -4.81 -13.61
N ALA A 139 -5.93 -5.00 -12.33
CA ALA A 139 -7.28 -5.36 -11.89
C ALA A 139 -8.03 -4.15 -11.33
N TYR A 140 -7.37 -3.40 -10.45
CA TYR A 140 -7.80 -2.14 -9.84
C TYR A 140 -6.63 -1.55 -9.04
N ALA A 141 -6.77 -0.33 -8.55
CA ALA A 141 -5.90 0.23 -7.52
C ALA A 141 -6.69 0.58 -6.26
N LEU A 142 -5.96 0.70 -5.15
CA LEU A 142 -6.48 1.18 -3.88
C LEU A 142 -5.75 2.47 -3.53
N ARG A 143 -6.52 3.55 -3.37
CA ARG A 143 -6.03 4.81 -2.85
C ARG A 143 -6.49 4.96 -1.43
N ARG A 144 -5.60 5.33 -0.52
CA ARG A 144 -6.00 5.60 0.86
C ARG A 144 -6.87 6.84 0.88
N LYS A 145 -8.08 6.74 1.44
CA LYS A 145 -8.95 7.90 1.64
C LYS A 145 -8.21 8.93 2.49
N PRO A 146 -8.27 10.23 2.13
CA PRO A 146 -7.69 11.29 2.93
C PRO A 146 -8.20 11.18 4.37
N LYS A 147 -7.30 10.87 5.32
CA LYS A 147 -7.65 10.93 6.74
C LYS A 147 -7.67 12.38 7.17
N LEU A 148 -8.85 12.98 7.20
CA LEU A 148 -9.03 14.37 7.60
C LEU A 148 -9.21 14.50 9.12
N PRO A 149 -8.94 15.69 9.68
CA PRO A 149 -9.32 16.01 11.05
C PRO A 149 -10.81 15.76 11.27
N ASN A 150 -11.19 15.15 12.39
CA ASN A 150 -12.60 14.81 12.66
C ASN A 150 -13.11 15.32 14.02
N HIS A 151 -12.28 16.04 14.75
CA HIS A 151 -12.64 16.79 15.96
C HIS A 151 -11.73 18.02 16.08
N ASP A 152 -12.16 18.96 16.93
CA ASP A 152 -11.36 20.13 17.29
C ASP A 152 -10.03 19.71 17.92
N GLY A 153 -8.96 20.44 17.62
CA GLY A 153 -7.67 20.21 18.26
C GLY A 153 -6.48 20.41 17.33
N LEU A 154 -5.32 19.95 17.81
CA LEU A 154 -4.08 20.02 17.08
C LEU A 154 -3.86 18.73 16.27
N TRP A 155 -3.47 18.87 15.01
CA TRP A 155 -3.26 17.78 14.08
C TRP A 155 -1.95 17.95 13.32
N TRP A 156 -1.24 16.85 13.09
CA TRP A 156 -0.10 16.79 12.17
C TRP A 156 -0.57 16.29 10.81
N ASP A 157 -0.14 16.94 9.73
CA ASP A 157 -0.41 16.50 8.36
C ASP A 157 0.65 15.49 7.85
N LYS A 158 0.59 15.14 6.55
CA LYS A 158 1.52 14.21 5.90
C LYS A 158 2.98 14.68 5.92
N ASP A 159 3.21 15.99 5.95
CA ASP A 159 4.53 16.63 5.91
C ASP A 159 5.02 17.03 7.31
N ASN A 160 4.32 16.59 8.37
CA ASN A 160 4.57 16.94 9.76
C ASN A 160 4.40 18.43 10.07
N ALA A 161 3.58 19.15 9.31
CA ALA A 161 3.18 20.50 9.68
C ALA A 161 2.05 20.45 10.73
N LEU A 162 2.07 21.38 11.69
CA LEU A 162 1.07 21.46 12.76
C LEU A 162 -0.12 22.31 12.35
N TRP A 163 -1.32 21.77 12.54
CA TRP A 163 -2.59 22.42 12.23
C TRP A 163 -3.41 22.57 13.50
N SER A 164 -3.90 23.78 13.76
CA SER A 164 -5.02 23.99 14.69
C SER A 164 -6.32 23.93 13.93
N VAL A 165 -7.18 22.98 14.31
CA VAL A 165 -8.44 22.67 13.66
C VAL A 165 -9.58 22.99 14.61
N ALA A 166 -10.52 23.82 14.14
CA ALA A 166 -11.84 23.97 14.74
C ALA A 166 -12.92 23.57 13.72
N ILE A 167 -13.79 22.65 14.11
CA ILE A 167 -14.91 22.14 13.33
C ILE A 167 -16.17 22.85 13.82
N SER A 168 -16.65 23.82 13.04
CA SER A 168 -17.88 24.54 13.37
C SER A 168 -19.09 23.63 13.12
N GLY A 169 -19.93 23.41 14.13
CA GLY A 169 -21.17 22.63 14.04
C GLY A 169 -22.28 23.24 13.17
N LEU A 170 -22.03 24.38 12.51
CA LEU A 170 -22.90 24.98 11.51
C LEU A 170 -22.39 24.52 10.13
N ASP A 171 -22.97 23.43 9.67
CA ASP A 171 -22.67 22.68 8.44
C ASP A 171 -21.33 21.93 8.49
N ASN A 172 -21.37 20.62 8.25
CA ASN A 172 -20.22 19.67 8.19
C ASN A 172 -19.13 20.03 7.14
N SER A 173 -19.11 21.26 6.64
CA SER A 173 -18.36 21.76 5.51
C SER A 173 -17.42 22.91 5.87
N LYS A 174 -17.31 23.34 7.14
CA LYS A 174 -16.43 24.45 7.56
C LYS A 174 -15.45 24.02 8.64
N LEU A 175 -14.24 23.68 8.19
CA LEU A 175 -13.05 23.66 9.03
C LEU A 175 -12.51 25.08 9.13
N VAL A 176 -11.98 25.49 10.27
CA VAL A 176 -11.02 26.62 10.36
C VAL A 176 -9.69 26.00 10.70
N ALA A 177 -8.80 25.96 9.71
CA ALA A 177 -7.45 25.44 9.83
C ALA A 177 -6.48 26.62 9.88
N LEU A 178 -5.71 26.71 10.96
CA LEU A 178 -4.52 27.56 11.01
C LEU A 178 -3.29 26.66 10.98
N LEU A 179 -2.48 26.80 9.92
CA LEU A 179 -1.11 26.28 9.90
C LEU A 179 -0.33 27.03 10.98
N ILE A 180 0.13 26.32 12.00
CA ILE A 180 1.01 26.86 13.01
C ILE A 180 2.42 26.53 12.52
N GLY A 181 3.04 27.48 11.80
CA GLY A 181 4.45 27.39 11.41
C GLY A 181 5.39 27.33 12.62
N ASP A 182 6.70 27.37 12.36
CA ASP A 182 7.74 27.44 13.39
C ASP A 182 7.39 28.54 14.44
N PRO A 183 7.47 28.28 15.75
CA PRO A 183 7.26 29.31 16.78
C PRO A 183 8.16 30.55 16.62
N GLU A 184 9.34 30.42 15.99
CA GLU A 184 10.24 31.54 15.69
C GLU A 184 9.86 32.29 14.40
N SER A 185 8.99 31.71 13.56
CA SER A 185 8.49 32.31 12.31
C SER A 185 7.07 31.82 12.01
N PRO A 186 6.05 32.31 12.76
CA PRO A 186 4.69 31.85 12.59
C PRO A 186 4.16 32.25 11.22
N VAL A 187 3.96 31.27 10.34
CA VAL A 187 3.23 31.48 9.09
C VAL A 187 1.75 31.60 9.43
N THR A 188 1.23 32.82 9.51
CA THR A 188 -0.22 33.06 9.47
C THR A 188 -0.72 32.76 8.07
N GLY A 189 -0.97 31.48 7.78
CA GLY A 189 -1.58 31.03 6.53
C GLY A 189 -3.06 31.42 6.45
N SER A 190 -3.60 31.40 5.23
CA SER A 190 -5.02 31.64 4.96
C SER A 190 -5.90 30.76 5.84
N VAL A 191 -6.96 31.35 6.42
CA VAL A 191 -8.04 30.57 7.07
C VAL A 191 -8.77 29.80 5.98
N TRP A 192 -8.55 28.50 5.92
CA TRP A 192 -9.21 27.64 4.95
C TRP A 192 -10.54 27.15 5.49
N SER A 193 -11.65 27.54 4.84
CA SER A 193 -12.98 27.04 5.15
C SER A 193 -13.25 25.72 4.42
N GLY A 194 -13.15 24.61 5.15
CA GLY A 194 -13.74 23.33 4.75
C GLY A 194 -12.81 22.12 4.69
N LEU A 195 -13.24 21.06 5.38
CA LEU A 195 -12.57 19.74 5.51
C LEU A 195 -12.24 19.13 4.15
N ASN A 196 -13.19 19.18 3.22
CA ASN A 196 -13.09 18.53 1.91
C ASN A 196 -12.56 19.47 0.81
N SER A 197 -11.99 20.62 1.17
CA SER A 197 -11.35 21.47 0.16
C SER A 197 -10.15 20.73 -0.42
N LYS A 198 -9.91 20.86 -1.74
CA LYS A 198 -8.78 20.23 -2.43
C LYS A 198 -7.45 20.48 -1.72
N HIS A 199 -7.31 21.67 -1.11
CA HIS A 199 -6.12 22.07 -0.37
C HIS A 199 -5.95 21.31 0.94
N VAL A 200 -7.01 21.08 1.73
CA VAL A 200 -6.89 20.32 2.98
C VAL A 200 -6.72 18.83 2.66
N THR A 201 -7.44 18.29 1.68
CA THR A 201 -7.29 16.89 1.27
C THR A 201 -5.90 16.56 0.74
N SER A 202 -5.20 17.52 0.11
CA SER A 202 -3.82 17.30 -0.37
C SER A 202 -2.78 17.21 0.73
N GLN A 203 -3.11 17.62 1.96
CA GLN A 203 -2.21 17.53 3.13
C GLN A 203 -2.46 16.27 3.96
N ALA A 204 -3.51 15.51 3.66
CA ALA A 204 -3.79 14.25 4.35
C ALA A 204 -2.70 13.18 4.06
N PRO A 205 -2.52 12.17 4.94
CA PRO A 205 -3.31 11.90 6.13
C PRO A 205 -2.93 12.79 7.32
N PHE A 206 -3.94 13.24 8.05
CA PHE A 206 -3.80 13.93 9.33
C PHE A 206 -3.81 12.93 10.49
N ARG A 207 -3.07 13.25 11.55
CA ARG A 207 -3.06 12.51 12.82
C ARG A 207 -3.13 13.47 14.02
N PRO A 208 -3.81 13.13 15.12
CA PRO A 208 -3.85 14.00 16.29
C PRO A 208 -2.44 14.27 16.84
N ALA A 209 -2.13 15.52 17.12
CA ALA A 209 -0.99 15.87 17.94
C ALA A 209 -1.35 15.52 19.39
N LYS A 210 -0.65 14.55 20.00
CA LYS A 210 -0.82 14.27 21.43
C LYS A 210 -0.66 15.57 22.20
N ALA A 211 -1.65 15.91 23.03
CA ALA A 211 -1.47 16.94 24.02
C ALA A 211 -0.28 16.51 24.90
N VAL A 212 0.73 17.37 25.00
CA VAL A 212 1.72 17.24 26.07
C VAL A 212 0.93 17.59 27.33
N GLU A 213 0.59 16.58 28.14
CA GLU A 213 0.10 16.83 29.49
C GLU A 213 1.17 17.65 30.21
N ALA A 214 0.79 18.86 30.64
CA ALA A 214 1.62 19.76 31.42
C ALA A 214 1.64 19.35 32.89
#